data_AF-A0A948KIA6-F1
#
_entry.id   AF-A0A948KIA6-F1
#
_cell.length_a   1.000
_cell.length_b   1.000
_cell.length_c   1.000
_cell.angle_alpha   90.00
_cell.angle_beta   90.00
_cell.angle_gamma   90.00
#
_symmetry.space_group_name_H-M   'P 1'
#
loop_
_entity.id
_entity.type
_entity.pdbx_description
1 polymer ?
#
loop_
_entity_poly.entity_id
_entity_poly.type
_entity_poly.pdbx_seq_one_letter_code
_entity_poly.pdbx_strand_id
1 'polypeptide(L)'
;MEKKIKKNSKIVLTSEFGDVYVKSDGRQILRPIKALMTLYSKADHLYRVKKDWRIAIEGYRHMNKVASISILAPQKVVVDGIDQPNPYIERDRNRMVLSAIVRKIGIGFSPVGNVTVVDNTLFYNIYSYFIESIQAKMKKTRWDKGQETGETLYPDCAAIGTKDDMPDKKGKWVFFKTIPPLGIWANYEDKAILDCLNEHTQRQRFGERIAQTIVERNIYKNHPAIGISKVQAKPADERGDHVQASVWVYGYRHELAPADIKDVLRQAEEGKETIDVKTELVEDVDLESEADAIKETEKEPEDAEAEEEDDSQSNLFGGGGK
;
A
#
# COMPACT_ATOMS: atom_id res chain seq x y z
N MET A 1 3.32 -48.60 -4.88
CA MET A 1 1.85 -48.45 -4.80
C MET A 1 1.52 -47.00 -4.51
N GLU A 2 1.35 -46.19 -5.55
CA GLU A 2 0.91 -44.80 -5.41
C GLU A 2 -0.56 -44.76 -4.98
N LYS A 3 -0.82 -44.10 -3.85
CA LYS A 3 -2.19 -43.84 -3.41
C LYS A 3 -2.80 -42.78 -4.32
N LYS A 4 -3.65 -43.21 -5.25
CA LYS A 4 -4.59 -42.32 -5.99
C LYS A 4 -5.38 -41.47 -4.98
N ILE A 5 -5.02 -40.19 -4.86
CA ILE A 5 -5.74 -39.24 -4.02
C ILE A 5 -7.12 -39.01 -4.67
N LYS A 6 -8.20 -39.29 -3.93
CA LYS A 6 -9.58 -39.09 -4.39
C LYS A 6 -9.82 -37.62 -4.74
N LYS A 7 -10.51 -37.39 -5.87
CA LYS A 7 -10.80 -36.10 -6.54
C LYS A 7 -11.62 -35.07 -5.74
N ASN A 8 -11.70 -35.16 -4.40
CA ASN A 8 -12.38 -34.20 -3.51
C ASN A 8 -12.10 -34.56 -2.03
N SER A 9 -10.83 -34.64 -1.63
CA SER A 9 -10.50 -34.81 -0.20
C SER A 9 -10.45 -33.46 0.51
N LYS A 10 -11.22 -33.32 1.60
CA LYS A 10 -11.00 -32.26 2.59
C LYS A 10 -9.82 -32.68 3.46
N ILE A 11 -8.74 -31.91 3.43
CA ILE A 11 -7.55 -32.15 4.25
C ILE A 11 -7.52 -31.09 5.36
N VAL A 12 -7.34 -31.54 6.60
CA VAL A 12 -7.11 -30.68 7.76
C VAL A 12 -5.61 -30.66 8.04
N LEU A 13 -5.01 -29.48 8.06
CA LEU A 13 -3.62 -29.30 8.46
C LEU A 13 -3.59 -28.51 9.77
N THR A 14 -3.08 -29.15 10.82
CA THR A 14 -2.85 -28.53 12.12
C THR A 14 -1.45 -27.93 12.13
N SER A 15 -1.35 -26.61 12.33
CA SER A 15 -0.09 -25.90 12.57
C SER A 15 -0.08 -25.31 13.97
N GLU A 16 1.08 -24.87 14.47
CA GLU A 16 1.25 -24.24 15.79
C GLU A 16 0.36 -22.99 15.98
N PHE A 17 -0.18 -22.41 14.91
CA PHE A 17 -1.07 -21.27 14.92
C PHE A 17 -2.55 -21.59 14.57
N GLY A 18 -2.92 -22.87 14.43
CA GLY A 18 -4.32 -23.32 14.29
C GLY A 18 -4.60 -24.34 13.18
N ASP A 19 -5.88 -24.78 13.12
CA ASP A 19 -6.39 -25.72 12.12
C ASP A 19 -6.82 -25.03 10.82
N VAL A 20 -6.37 -25.59 9.70
CA VAL A 20 -6.62 -25.10 8.33
C VAL A 20 -7.44 -26.12 7.53
N TYR A 21 -8.48 -25.67 6.83
CA TYR A 21 -9.36 -26.50 5.98
C TYR A 21 -9.12 -26.19 4.50
N VAL A 22 -8.81 -27.21 3.69
CA VAL A 22 -8.48 -27.04 2.26
C VAL A 22 -9.43 -27.82 1.35
N LYS A 23 -9.81 -27.23 0.21
CA LYS A 23 -10.39 -27.92 -0.94
C LYS A 23 -9.29 -28.07 -1.99
N SER A 24 -8.84 -29.31 -2.24
CA SER A 24 -7.80 -29.62 -3.22
C SER A 24 -8.45 -29.98 -4.55
N ASP A 25 -8.08 -29.29 -5.64
CA ASP A 25 -8.46 -29.67 -7.01
C ASP A 25 -7.26 -30.28 -7.74
N GLY A 26 -6.89 -31.49 -7.31
CA GLY A 26 -6.15 -32.49 -8.10
C GLY A 26 -4.68 -32.24 -8.46
N ARG A 27 -4.21 -31.00 -8.69
CA ARG A 27 -2.83 -30.72 -9.15
C ARG A 27 -2.17 -29.48 -8.55
N GLN A 28 -2.92 -28.42 -8.24
CA GLN A 28 -2.39 -27.26 -7.50
C GLN A 28 -3.00 -27.21 -6.11
N ILE A 29 -2.16 -27.34 -5.08
CA ILE A 29 -2.61 -27.19 -3.70
C ILE A 29 -2.55 -25.69 -3.36
N LEU A 30 -3.60 -24.94 -3.69
CA LEU A 30 -3.85 -23.66 -3.03
C LEU A 30 -4.03 -23.95 -1.54
N ARG A 31 -3.01 -23.69 -0.72
CA ARG A 31 -3.07 -23.89 0.73
C ARG A 31 -3.58 -22.60 1.35
N PRO A 32 -4.87 -22.51 1.77
CA PRO A 32 -5.32 -21.38 2.56
C PRO A 32 -4.48 -21.32 3.84
N ILE A 33 -4.12 -20.11 4.24
CA ILE A 33 -3.48 -19.81 5.51
C ILE A 33 -4.44 -18.90 6.24
N LYS A 34 -4.90 -19.33 7.41
CA LYS A 34 -5.57 -18.46 8.38
C LYS A 34 -4.59 -18.19 9.50
N ALA A 35 -4.16 -16.94 9.64
CA ALA A 35 -3.21 -16.56 10.69
C ALA A 35 -3.85 -15.56 11.65
N LEU A 36 -3.58 -15.73 12.94
CA LEU A 36 -3.88 -14.71 13.95
C LEU A 36 -2.67 -13.78 14.07
N MET A 37 -2.78 -12.59 13.51
CA MET A 37 -1.72 -11.58 13.50
C MET A 37 -1.88 -10.64 14.70
N THR A 38 -0.83 -10.46 15.49
CA THR A 38 -0.83 -9.50 16.60
C THR A 38 -0.22 -8.18 16.15
N LEU A 39 -0.97 -7.10 16.33
CA LEU A 39 -0.58 -5.73 16.02
C LEU A 39 -0.18 -5.02 17.31
N TYR A 40 0.90 -4.25 17.28
CA TYR A 40 1.45 -3.55 18.44
C TYR A 40 1.50 -2.04 18.19
N SER A 41 1.08 -1.24 19.17
CA SER A 41 1.20 0.23 19.09
C SER A 41 2.66 0.68 19.06
N LYS A 42 3.56 -0.04 19.74
CA LYS A 42 5.01 0.26 19.79
C LYS A 42 5.70 0.09 18.42
N ALA A 43 5.12 -0.74 17.55
CA ALA A 43 5.60 -0.96 16.18
C ALA A 43 4.84 -0.10 15.15
N ASP A 44 4.12 0.94 15.59
CA ASP A 44 3.28 1.79 14.74
C ASP A 44 2.23 1.03 13.92
N HIS A 45 1.82 -0.16 14.37
CA HIS A 45 0.74 -0.91 13.69
C HIS A 45 -0.64 -0.31 14.00
N LEU A 46 -0.77 0.36 15.14
CA LEU A 46 -2.04 0.85 15.69
C LEU A 46 -1.92 2.32 16.03
N TYR A 47 -2.98 3.08 15.75
CA TYR A 47 -3.11 4.47 16.17
C TYR A 47 -4.52 4.74 16.67
N ARG A 48 -4.66 5.71 17.58
CA ARG A 48 -5.93 6.02 18.23
C ARG A 48 -6.63 7.17 17.53
N VAL A 49 -7.91 7.01 17.23
CA VAL A 49 -8.79 8.06 16.71
C VAL A 49 -9.99 8.18 17.64
N LYS A 50 -10.04 9.27 18.43
CA LYS A 50 -11.03 9.44 19.51
C LYS A 50 -10.97 8.27 20.49
N LYS A 51 -12.02 7.43 20.53
CA LYS A 51 -12.12 6.26 21.41
C LYS A 51 -11.76 4.94 20.71
N ASP A 52 -11.64 4.93 19.38
CA ASP A 52 -11.39 3.72 18.60
C ASP A 52 -9.90 3.57 18.26
N TRP A 53 -9.40 2.33 18.29
CA TRP A 53 -8.11 1.98 17.72
C TRP A 53 -8.26 1.58 16.26
N ARG A 54 -7.37 2.14 15.43
CA ARG A 54 -7.34 1.96 13.98
C ARG A 54 -6.00 1.36 13.58
N ILE A 55 -6.01 0.63 12.47
CA ILE A 55 -4.81 0.02 11.89
C ILE A 55 -4.11 1.04 11.00
N ALA A 56 -2.83 1.29 11.27
CA ALA A 56 -1.94 2.12 10.47
C ALA A 56 -1.42 1.35 9.23
N ILE A 57 -0.76 2.03 8.30
CA ILE A 57 -0.21 1.38 7.09
C ILE A 57 0.77 0.25 7.44
N GLU A 58 1.64 0.43 8.42
CA GLU A 58 2.60 -0.60 8.83
C GLU A 58 1.91 -1.84 9.41
N GLY A 59 0.79 -1.65 10.12
CA GLY A 59 -0.06 -2.76 10.55
C GLY A 59 -0.65 -3.55 9.37
N TYR A 60 -1.09 -2.86 8.31
CA TYR A 60 -1.55 -3.51 7.09
C TYR A 60 -0.43 -4.23 6.35
N ARG A 61 0.76 -3.62 6.23
CA ARG A 61 1.94 -4.27 5.62
C ARG A 61 2.37 -5.51 6.39
N HIS A 62 2.29 -5.45 7.73
CA HIS A 62 2.54 -6.60 8.58
C HIS A 62 1.54 -7.74 8.29
N MET A 63 0.25 -7.44 8.25
CA MET A 63 -0.79 -8.42 7.87
C MET A 63 -0.62 -8.93 6.43
N ASN A 64 -0.13 -8.09 5.52
CA ASN A 64 0.08 -8.46 4.13
C ASN A 64 1.14 -9.56 3.93
N LYS A 65 2.01 -9.78 4.92
CA LYS A 65 2.93 -10.94 4.91
C LYS A 65 2.19 -12.28 4.86
N VAL A 66 0.94 -12.31 5.33
CA VAL A 66 0.06 -13.49 5.26
C VAL A 66 -0.87 -13.36 4.06
N ALA A 67 -1.51 -12.20 3.89
CA ALA A 67 -2.52 -12.02 2.84
C ALA A 67 -1.95 -12.06 1.41
N SER A 68 -0.65 -11.78 1.24
CA SER A 68 0.07 -11.80 -0.03
C SER A 68 -0.60 -10.98 -1.13
N ILE A 69 -1.17 -9.83 -0.78
CA ILE A 69 -1.76 -8.91 -1.75
C ILE A 69 -0.61 -8.18 -2.46
N SER A 70 -0.54 -8.36 -3.78
CA SER A 70 0.37 -7.64 -4.66
C SER A 70 -0.26 -6.29 -5.01
N ILE A 71 0.47 -5.20 -4.77
CA ILE A 71 0.03 -3.85 -5.17
C ILE A 71 0.81 -3.44 -6.40
N LEU A 72 0.08 -3.08 -7.45
CA LEU A 72 0.60 -2.61 -8.72
C LEU A 72 0.15 -1.17 -8.96
N ALA A 73 0.97 -0.39 -9.65
CA ALA A 73 0.61 0.94 -10.12
C ALA A 73 0.47 0.89 -11.64
N PRO A 74 -0.75 1.03 -12.19
CA PRO A 74 -0.97 1.26 -13.62
C PRO A 74 -0.11 2.40 -14.15
N GLN A 75 0.26 2.39 -15.44
CA GLN A 75 1.03 3.49 -16.04
C GLN A 75 0.21 4.79 -16.14
N LYS A 76 -1.12 4.67 -16.20
CA LYS A 76 -2.04 5.77 -16.43
C LYS A 76 -3.16 5.86 -15.40
N VAL A 77 -3.67 7.06 -15.20
CA VAL A 77 -4.87 7.36 -14.42
C VAL A 77 -5.77 8.31 -15.21
N VAL A 78 -7.08 8.09 -15.15
CA VAL A 78 -8.05 8.97 -15.82
C VAL A 78 -8.32 10.17 -14.92
N VAL A 79 -8.06 11.37 -15.43
CA VAL A 79 -8.31 12.65 -14.76
C VAL A 79 -9.23 13.46 -15.67
N ASP A 80 -10.43 13.78 -15.18
CA ASP A 80 -11.43 14.54 -15.94
C ASP A 80 -11.72 13.96 -17.35
N GLY A 81 -11.70 12.63 -17.45
CA GLY A 81 -11.95 11.90 -18.71
C GLY A 81 -10.74 11.77 -19.64
N ILE A 82 -9.56 12.26 -19.23
CA ILE A 82 -8.32 12.21 -20.02
C ILE A 82 -7.31 11.28 -19.35
N ASP A 83 -6.67 10.42 -20.14
CA ASP A 83 -5.53 9.61 -19.72
C ASP A 83 -4.33 10.48 -19.35
N GLN A 84 -3.89 10.38 -18.10
CA GLN A 84 -2.70 11.05 -17.57
C GLN A 84 -1.68 10.04 -17.05
N PRO A 85 -0.38 10.38 -16.95
CA PRO A 85 0.60 9.52 -16.29
C PRO A 85 0.24 9.32 -14.81
N ASN A 86 0.52 8.14 -14.27
CA ASN A 86 0.27 7.80 -12.87
C ASN A 86 1.59 7.67 -12.09
N PRO A 87 1.79 8.42 -11.00
CA PRO A 87 0.87 9.41 -10.42
C PRO A 87 0.77 10.70 -11.26
N TYR A 88 -0.41 11.31 -11.31
CA TYR A 88 -0.61 12.64 -11.89
C TYR A 88 -0.50 13.69 -10.79
N ILE A 89 0.37 14.69 -10.98
CA ILE A 89 0.69 15.68 -9.95
C ILE A 89 0.47 17.07 -10.52
N GLU A 90 -0.48 17.81 -9.93
CA GLU A 90 -0.67 19.22 -10.24
C GLU A 90 0.27 20.06 -9.39
N ARG A 91 1.01 20.96 -10.04
CA ARG A 91 1.96 21.85 -9.38
C ARG A 91 1.63 23.30 -9.67
N ASP A 92 1.86 24.14 -8.67
CA ASP A 92 1.82 25.60 -8.85
C ASP A 92 3.04 26.08 -9.66
N ARG A 93 3.03 27.36 -10.08
CA ARG A 93 4.14 28.06 -10.74
C ARG A 93 5.46 27.90 -9.98
N ASN A 94 5.40 27.84 -8.66
CA ASN A 94 6.55 27.64 -7.77
C ASN A 94 6.98 26.16 -7.64
N ARG A 95 6.45 25.26 -8.47
CA ARG A 95 6.67 23.80 -8.44
C ARG A 95 6.21 23.08 -7.16
N MET A 96 5.43 23.76 -6.31
CA MET A 96 4.81 23.16 -5.13
C MET A 96 3.64 22.28 -5.54
N VAL A 97 3.47 21.12 -4.91
CA VAL A 97 2.34 20.22 -5.20
C VAL A 97 1.05 20.87 -4.69
N LEU A 98 0.02 20.90 -5.54
CA LEU A 98 -1.33 21.35 -5.22
C LEU A 98 -2.26 20.16 -4.98
N SER A 99 -2.19 19.18 -5.87
CA SER A 99 -2.93 17.93 -5.76
C SER A 99 -2.11 16.77 -6.32
N ALA A 100 -2.45 15.55 -5.90
CA ALA A 100 -1.90 14.33 -6.47
C ALA A 100 -3.02 13.32 -6.70
N ILE A 101 -3.08 12.77 -7.91
CA ILE A 101 -4.03 11.75 -8.31
C ILE A 101 -3.25 10.46 -8.50
N VAL A 102 -3.60 9.45 -7.72
CA VAL A 102 -2.86 8.20 -7.67
C VAL A 102 -3.83 7.05 -7.81
N ARG A 103 -3.58 6.16 -8.77
CA ARG A 103 -4.29 4.89 -8.93
C ARG A 103 -3.36 3.73 -8.57
N LYS A 104 -3.82 2.79 -7.75
CA LYS A 104 -3.13 1.51 -7.55
C LYS A 104 -4.16 0.38 -7.55
N ILE A 105 -3.71 -0.80 -7.95
CA ILE A 105 -4.51 -2.01 -8.04
C ILE A 105 -3.89 -3.04 -7.10
N GLY A 106 -4.69 -3.54 -6.16
CA GLY A 106 -4.33 -4.65 -5.30
C GLY A 106 -4.88 -5.95 -5.86
N ILE A 107 -4.02 -6.95 -6.08
CA ILE A 107 -4.39 -8.28 -6.54
C ILE A 107 -4.05 -9.26 -5.42
N GLY A 108 -5.01 -10.08 -5.01
CA GLY A 108 -4.79 -11.11 -4.02
C GLY A 108 -5.91 -12.15 -4.04
N PHE A 109 -5.89 -13.08 -3.09
CA PHE A 109 -6.94 -14.08 -2.97
C PHE A 109 -7.93 -13.70 -1.87
N SER A 110 -9.22 -13.80 -2.14
CA SER A 110 -10.27 -13.72 -1.11
C SER A 110 -10.17 -14.91 -0.14
N PRO A 111 -10.77 -14.83 1.07
CA PRO A 111 -10.84 -15.97 2.01
C PRO A 111 -11.52 -17.25 1.46
N VAL A 112 -12.15 -17.18 0.29
CA VAL A 112 -12.79 -18.32 -0.40
C VAL A 112 -11.86 -18.94 -1.46
N GLY A 113 -10.75 -18.27 -1.79
CA GLY A 113 -9.74 -18.76 -2.73
C GLY A 113 -9.89 -18.22 -4.15
N ASN A 114 -10.83 -17.30 -4.39
CA ASN A 114 -10.95 -16.61 -5.67
C ASN A 114 -9.98 -15.44 -5.74
N VAL A 115 -9.37 -15.22 -6.91
CA VAL A 115 -8.62 -13.99 -7.18
C VAL A 115 -9.57 -12.80 -7.05
N THR A 116 -9.13 -11.80 -6.31
CA THR A 116 -9.86 -10.57 -6.03
C THR A 116 -8.96 -9.39 -6.36
N VAL A 117 -9.56 -8.42 -7.03
CA VAL A 117 -8.88 -7.19 -7.40
C VAL A 117 -9.58 -6.01 -6.74
N VAL A 118 -8.78 -5.15 -6.13
CA VAL A 118 -9.22 -3.88 -5.55
C VAL A 118 -8.51 -2.75 -6.29
N ASP A 119 -9.23 -2.10 -7.19
CA ASP A 119 -8.79 -0.87 -7.84
C ASP A 119 -9.17 0.33 -6.97
N ASN A 120 -8.20 1.20 -6.69
CA ASN A 120 -8.44 2.40 -5.91
C ASN A 120 -7.71 3.59 -6.54
N THR A 121 -8.50 4.62 -6.86
CA THR A 121 -8.00 5.92 -7.30
C THR A 121 -8.27 6.96 -6.20
N LEU A 122 -7.23 7.66 -5.77
CA LEU A 122 -7.31 8.73 -4.77
C LEU A 122 -7.00 10.07 -5.41
N PHE A 123 -7.89 11.04 -5.17
CA PHE A 123 -7.64 12.45 -5.39
C PHE A 123 -7.17 13.10 -4.08
N TYR A 124 -5.89 13.40 -3.96
CA TYR A 124 -5.29 14.01 -2.78
C TYR A 124 -5.13 15.52 -2.98
N ASN A 125 -6.12 16.29 -2.54
CA ASN A 125 -6.12 17.75 -2.61
C ASN A 125 -5.51 18.36 -1.34
N ILE A 126 -4.31 18.95 -1.47
CA ILE A 126 -3.55 19.47 -0.33
C ILE A 126 -4.24 20.69 0.31
N TYR A 127 -4.96 21.48 -0.47
CA TYR A 127 -5.71 22.64 0.03
C TYR A 127 -6.86 22.19 0.95
N SER A 128 -7.62 21.16 0.56
CA SER A 128 -8.69 20.62 1.38
C SER A 128 -8.18 20.14 2.74
N TYR A 129 -7.03 19.46 2.77
CA TYR A 129 -6.38 19.04 4.03
C TYR A 129 -5.91 20.21 4.89
N PHE A 130 -5.53 21.33 4.29
CA PHE A 130 -5.17 22.53 5.03
C PHE A 130 -6.38 23.18 5.70
N ILE A 131 -7.49 23.32 4.96
CA ILE A 131 -8.77 23.77 5.52
C ILE A 131 -9.21 22.87 6.66
N GLU A 132 -9.11 21.54 6.50
CA GLU A 132 -9.42 20.58 7.55
C GLU A 132 -8.53 20.77 8.78
N SER A 133 -7.22 20.96 8.62
CA SER A 133 -6.28 21.24 9.72
C SER A 133 -6.70 22.50 10.49
N ILE A 134 -7.06 23.60 9.80
CA ILE A 134 -7.53 24.83 10.46
C ILE A 134 -8.83 24.56 11.24
N GLN A 135 -9.82 23.93 10.60
CA GLN A 135 -11.09 23.61 11.25
C GLN A 135 -10.91 22.70 12.47
N ALA A 136 -9.96 21.77 12.43
CA ALA A 136 -9.63 20.91 13.56
C ALA A 136 -9.05 21.72 14.74
N LYS A 137 -8.23 22.75 14.49
CA LYS A 137 -7.74 23.66 15.55
C LYS A 137 -8.87 24.54 16.08
N MET A 138 -9.76 25.05 15.22
CA MET A 138 -10.92 25.86 15.62
C MET A 138 -11.86 25.10 16.57
N LYS A 139 -12.11 23.81 16.29
CA LYS A 139 -13.00 22.95 17.09
C LYS A 139 -12.32 22.37 18.32
N LYS A 140 -11.02 22.61 18.53
CA LYS A 140 -10.28 22.02 19.63
C LYS A 140 -10.68 22.70 20.93
N THR A 141 -11.20 21.93 21.87
CA THR A 141 -11.62 22.40 23.18
C THR A 141 -10.50 22.31 24.20
N ARG A 142 -10.55 23.18 25.21
CA ARG A 142 -9.68 23.13 26.37
C ARG A 142 -10.14 22.01 27.31
N TRP A 143 -9.17 21.28 27.84
CA TRP A 143 -9.38 20.24 28.83
C TRP A 143 -8.73 20.67 30.12
N ASP A 144 -9.49 20.64 31.22
CA ASP A 144 -8.98 20.86 32.57
C ASP A 144 -9.34 19.65 33.44
N LYS A 145 -8.34 19.10 34.13
CA LYS A 145 -8.48 17.91 34.99
C LYS A 145 -9.26 16.74 34.36
N GLY A 146 -9.11 16.54 33.05
CA GLY A 146 -9.76 15.44 32.32
C GLY A 146 -11.23 15.69 31.95
N GLN A 147 -11.74 16.90 32.15
CA GLN A 147 -13.06 17.33 31.69
C GLN A 147 -12.95 18.42 30.61
N GLU A 148 -13.85 18.37 29.63
CA GLU A 148 -13.95 19.35 28.56
C GLU A 148 -14.63 20.62 29.11
N THR A 149 -13.93 21.77 29.06
CA THR A 149 -14.45 23.01 29.68
C THR A 149 -15.48 23.72 28.82
N GLY A 150 -15.74 23.23 27.59
CA GLY A 150 -16.59 23.89 26.59
C GLY A 150 -15.94 25.11 25.92
N GLU A 151 -14.83 25.61 26.43
CA GLU A 151 -14.07 26.71 25.83
C GLU A 151 -13.17 26.20 24.69
N THR A 152 -13.08 26.97 23.61
CA THR A 152 -12.12 26.71 22.54
C THR A 152 -10.70 26.96 23.03
N LEU A 153 -9.77 26.05 22.72
CA LEU A 153 -8.36 26.18 23.09
C LEU A 153 -7.69 27.35 22.36
N TYR A 154 -8.14 27.66 21.14
CA TYR A 154 -7.62 28.71 20.29
C TYR A 154 -8.77 29.61 19.78
N PRO A 155 -9.32 30.50 20.62
CA PRO A 155 -10.52 31.29 20.30
C PRO A 155 -10.32 32.33 19.18
N ASP A 156 -9.07 32.74 18.94
CA ASP A 156 -8.72 33.81 18.01
C ASP A 156 -7.88 33.33 16.82
N CYS A 157 -7.79 32.01 16.61
CA CYS A 157 -6.98 31.45 15.53
C CYS A 157 -7.66 31.56 14.17
N ALA A 158 -8.98 31.39 14.11
CA ALA A 158 -9.74 31.45 12.86
C ALA A 158 -11.23 31.74 13.08
N ALA A 159 -11.88 32.29 12.06
CA ALA A 159 -13.31 32.59 12.03
C ALA A 159 -13.90 32.23 10.65
N ILE A 160 -15.17 31.80 10.62
CA ILE A 160 -15.90 31.52 9.37
C ILE A 160 -16.64 32.80 8.97
N GLY A 161 -16.58 33.18 7.69
CA GLY A 161 -17.27 34.36 7.18
C GLY A 161 -17.19 34.46 5.66
N THR A 162 -17.64 35.57 5.11
CA THR A 162 -17.38 35.91 3.70
C THR A 162 -16.06 36.67 3.57
N LYS A 163 -15.65 36.94 2.31
CA LYS A 163 -14.44 37.72 2.03
C LYS A 163 -14.56 39.18 2.49
N ASP A 164 -15.77 39.70 2.64
CA ASP A 164 -16.01 41.09 3.05
C ASP A 164 -16.16 41.21 4.58
N ASP A 165 -16.44 40.09 5.27
CA ASP A 165 -16.64 40.03 6.73
C ASP A 165 -15.33 39.70 7.46
N MET A 166 -14.33 40.57 7.37
CA MET A 166 -13.08 40.40 8.11
C MET A 166 -13.34 40.52 9.64
N PRO A 167 -12.77 39.64 10.48
CA PRO A 167 -12.95 39.75 11.93
C PRO A 167 -12.36 41.04 12.53
N ASP A 168 -13.12 41.73 13.38
CA ASP A 168 -12.68 42.93 14.13
C ASP A 168 -11.68 42.64 15.27
N LYS A 169 -11.00 41.50 15.22
CA LYS A 169 -10.06 41.04 16.25
C LYS A 169 -8.64 41.43 15.89
N LYS A 170 -7.80 41.71 16.89
CA LYS A 170 -6.38 41.98 16.69
C LYS A 170 -5.68 40.77 16.05
N GLY A 171 -4.96 40.99 14.96
CA GLY A 171 -4.17 39.95 14.30
C GLY A 171 -3.95 40.24 12.82
N LYS A 172 -3.19 39.36 12.16
CA LYS A 172 -2.99 39.39 10.70
C LYS A 172 -3.86 38.32 10.07
N TRP A 173 -5.01 38.74 9.56
CA TRP A 173 -6.03 37.84 9.04
C TRP A 173 -5.87 37.62 7.53
N VAL A 174 -6.00 36.38 7.11
CA VAL A 174 -6.01 35.98 5.69
C VAL A 174 -7.23 35.12 5.42
N PHE A 175 -7.93 35.41 4.32
CA PHE A 175 -9.13 34.68 3.93
C PHE A 175 -8.80 33.48 3.03
N PHE A 176 -9.20 32.29 3.46
CA PHE A 176 -9.14 31.05 2.71
C PHE A 176 -10.53 30.63 2.26
N LYS A 177 -10.77 30.64 0.95
CA LYS A 177 -12.05 30.27 0.34
C LYS A 177 -12.33 28.77 0.52
N THR A 178 -13.48 28.41 1.06
CA THR A 178 -13.88 26.99 1.18
C THR A 178 -14.97 26.66 0.17
N ILE A 179 -16.18 27.15 0.37
CA ILE A 179 -17.32 27.00 -0.53
C ILE A 179 -17.88 28.40 -0.78
N PRO A 180 -17.90 28.91 -2.02
CA PRO A 180 -18.43 30.25 -2.29
C PRO A 180 -19.86 30.43 -1.73
N PRO A 181 -20.19 31.55 -1.07
CA PRO A 181 -19.34 32.72 -0.78
C PRO A 181 -18.51 32.61 0.52
N LEU A 182 -18.63 31.50 1.24
CA LEU A 182 -18.00 31.27 2.55
C LEU A 182 -16.52 30.88 2.44
N GLY A 183 -15.80 31.21 3.51
CA GLY A 183 -14.42 30.81 3.75
C GLY A 183 -14.05 30.89 5.22
N ILE A 184 -12.75 30.78 5.47
CA ILE A 184 -12.16 30.83 6.79
C ILE A 184 -11.12 31.96 6.81
N TRP A 185 -11.34 32.93 7.68
CA TRP A 185 -10.31 33.89 8.08
C TRP A 185 -9.39 33.21 9.08
N ALA A 186 -8.08 33.18 8.81
CA ALA A 186 -7.09 32.62 9.73
C ALA A 186 -6.09 33.70 10.16
N ASN A 187 -5.79 33.74 11.46
CA ASN A 187 -4.85 34.68 12.05
C ASN A 187 -3.42 34.12 12.01
N TYR A 188 -2.56 34.72 11.21
CA TYR A 188 -1.17 34.30 11.02
C TYR A 188 -0.25 34.58 12.22
N GLU A 189 -0.73 35.35 13.21
CA GLU A 189 0.01 35.55 14.47
C GLU A 189 -0.29 34.44 15.48
N ASP A 190 -1.34 33.63 15.27
CA ASP A 190 -1.72 32.54 16.16
C ASP A 190 -0.84 31.28 15.92
N LYS A 191 -0.27 30.75 17.00
CA LYS A 191 0.61 29.58 16.94
C LYS A 191 -0.08 28.35 16.32
N ALA A 192 -1.37 28.14 16.55
CA ALA A 192 -2.10 27.00 15.99
C ALA A 192 -2.22 27.08 14.46
N ILE A 193 -2.31 28.28 13.90
CA ILE A 193 -2.30 28.50 12.45
C ILE A 193 -0.89 28.31 11.88
N LEU A 194 0.14 28.80 12.58
CA LEU A 194 1.54 28.54 12.20
C LEU A 194 1.84 27.02 12.14
N ASP A 195 1.34 26.25 13.10
CA ASP A 195 1.44 24.78 13.06
C ASP A 195 0.74 24.19 11.82
N CYS A 196 -0.46 24.68 11.48
CA CYS A 196 -1.19 24.25 10.27
C CYS A 196 -0.44 24.59 8.98
N LEU A 197 0.23 25.74 8.91
CA LEU A 197 1.05 26.15 7.76
C LEU A 197 2.30 25.27 7.62
N ASN A 198 2.92 24.88 8.73
CA ASN A 198 4.03 23.94 8.72
C ASN A 198 3.58 22.55 8.22
N GLU A 199 2.45 22.04 8.72
CA GLU A 199 1.83 20.80 8.23
C GLU A 199 1.51 20.88 6.73
N HIS A 200 0.93 21.99 6.28
CA HIS A 200 0.62 22.24 4.87
C HIS A 200 1.88 22.21 4.00
N THR A 201 2.95 22.89 4.43
CA THR A 201 4.23 22.91 3.72
C THR A 201 4.82 21.51 3.61
N GLN A 202 4.74 20.69 4.67
CA GLN A 202 5.17 19.30 4.63
C GLN A 202 4.35 18.46 3.65
N ARG A 203 3.02 18.66 3.61
CA ARG A 203 2.13 18.02 2.63
C ARG A 203 2.40 18.47 1.20
N GLN A 204 2.82 19.72 0.97
CA GLN A 204 3.25 20.17 -0.36
C GLN A 204 4.58 19.51 -0.78
N ARG A 205 5.51 19.30 0.16
CA ARG A 205 6.80 18.63 -0.12
C ARG A 205 6.65 17.14 -0.39
N PHE A 206 5.82 16.45 0.38
CA PHE A 206 5.70 14.98 0.35
C PHE A 206 4.32 14.48 -0.08
N GLY A 207 3.51 15.33 -0.70
CA GLY A 207 2.11 15.03 -1.02
C GLY A 207 1.94 13.79 -1.86
N GLU A 208 2.81 13.58 -2.85
CA GLU A 208 2.83 12.37 -3.67
C GLU A 208 3.03 11.10 -2.83
N ARG A 209 4.06 11.07 -1.97
CA ARG A 209 4.37 9.92 -1.11
C ARG A 209 3.22 9.63 -0.13
N ILE A 210 2.63 10.68 0.43
CA ILE A 210 1.48 10.56 1.33
C ILE A 210 0.27 9.99 0.58
N ALA A 211 -0.03 10.50 -0.62
CA ALA A 211 -1.13 10.02 -1.45
C ALA A 211 -0.97 8.53 -1.80
N GLN A 212 0.22 8.11 -2.25
CA GLN A 212 0.52 6.70 -2.51
C GLN A 212 0.32 5.82 -1.29
N THR A 213 0.75 6.28 -0.11
CA THR A 213 0.60 5.55 1.16
C THR A 213 -0.87 5.40 1.55
N ILE A 214 -1.71 6.43 1.32
CA ILE A 214 -3.15 6.39 1.59
C ILE A 214 -3.84 5.40 0.64
N VAL A 215 -3.50 5.41 -0.66
CA VAL A 215 -4.06 4.44 -1.62
C VAL A 215 -3.71 3.01 -1.24
N GLU A 216 -2.44 2.73 -0.95
CA GLU A 216 -1.99 1.40 -0.48
C GLU A 216 -2.78 0.95 0.74
N ARG A 217 -2.93 1.84 1.73
CA ARG A 217 -3.70 1.55 2.93
C ARG A 217 -5.16 1.23 2.61
N ASN A 218 -5.78 1.98 1.71
CA ASN A 218 -7.17 1.76 1.32
C ASN A 218 -7.36 0.44 0.58
N ILE A 219 -6.39 0.04 -0.25
CA ILE A 219 -6.38 -1.28 -0.90
C ILE A 219 -6.38 -2.38 0.14
N TYR A 220 -5.42 -2.37 1.08
CA TYR A 220 -5.36 -3.39 2.14
C TYR A 220 -6.63 -3.41 3.00
N LYS A 221 -7.14 -2.24 3.36
CA LYS A 221 -8.35 -2.09 4.16
C LYS A 221 -9.59 -2.67 3.47
N ASN A 222 -9.69 -2.52 2.14
CA ASN A 222 -10.86 -2.93 1.37
C ASN A 222 -10.73 -4.36 0.82
N HIS A 223 -9.52 -4.93 0.75
CA HIS A 223 -9.31 -6.29 0.25
C HIS A 223 -9.87 -7.33 1.25
N PRO A 224 -10.72 -8.29 0.81
CA PRO A 224 -11.40 -9.24 1.71
C PRO A 224 -10.49 -10.12 2.55
N ALA A 225 -9.25 -10.34 2.11
CA ALA A 225 -8.23 -11.09 2.86
C ALA A 225 -7.86 -10.45 4.21
N ILE A 226 -7.96 -9.11 4.30
CA ILE A 226 -7.70 -8.33 5.50
C ILE A 226 -8.99 -7.66 6.00
N GLY A 227 -9.59 -6.77 5.20
CA GLY A 227 -10.96 -6.26 5.39
C GLY A 227 -11.27 -5.53 6.71
N ILE A 228 -10.28 -5.28 7.58
CA ILE A 228 -10.49 -4.83 8.96
C ILE A 228 -9.90 -3.45 9.16
N SER A 229 -10.69 -2.54 9.74
CA SER A 229 -10.28 -1.13 9.93
C SER A 229 -10.30 -0.65 11.37
N LYS A 230 -11.05 -1.33 12.24
CA LYS A 230 -11.16 -1.06 13.69
C LYS A 230 -10.76 -2.32 14.42
N VAL A 231 -10.05 -2.15 15.53
CA VAL A 231 -9.64 -3.26 16.37
C VAL A 231 -9.94 -2.94 17.83
N GLN A 232 -10.21 -3.99 18.60
CA GLN A 232 -10.25 -3.90 20.06
C GLN A 232 -8.83 -4.10 20.58
N ALA A 233 -8.18 -3.01 20.96
CA ALA A 233 -6.85 -3.07 21.54
C ALA A 233 -6.93 -3.32 23.05
N LYS A 234 -6.05 -4.18 23.55
CA LYS A 234 -5.85 -4.48 24.97
C LYS A 234 -4.49 -3.94 25.41
N PRO A 235 -4.30 -3.58 26.69
CA PRO A 235 -2.97 -3.29 27.22
C PRO A 235 -1.99 -4.42 26.88
N ALA A 236 -0.83 -4.08 26.35
CA ALA A 236 0.26 -5.03 26.08
C ALA A 236 1.11 -5.25 27.35
N ASP A 237 1.25 -4.21 28.18
CA ASP A 237 2.10 -4.20 29.37
C ASP A 237 1.27 -3.82 30.61
N GLU A 238 1.73 -4.22 31.80
CA GLU A 238 1.08 -3.92 33.09
C GLU A 238 0.92 -2.41 33.36
N ARG A 239 1.82 -1.59 32.80
CA ARG A 239 1.75 -0.12 32.89
C ARG A 239 0.68 0.51 31.98
N GLY A 240 0.21 -0.22 30.96
CA GLY A 240 -0.81 0.27 30.02
C GLY A 240 -0.31 1.29 28.98
N ASP A 241 1.00 1.55 28.92
CA ASP A 241 1.60 2.53 27.98
C ASP A 241 1.51 2.07 26.51
N HIS A 242 1.42 0.76 26.30
CA HIS A 242 1.33 0.15 24.98
C HIS A 242 0.11 -0.74 24.88
N VAL A 243 -0.44 -0.83 23.67
CA VAL A 243 -1.58 -1.69 23.37
C VAL A 243 -1.26 -2.66 22.25
N GLN A 244 -1.93 -3.81 22.29
CA GLN A 244 -1.89 -4.81 21.26
C GLN A 244 -3.29 -5.21 20.82
N ALA A 245 -3.44 -5.65 19.57
CA ALA A 245 -4.68 -6.18 19.06
C ALA A 245 -4.42 -7.38 18.16
N SER A 246 -5.19 -8.46 18.31
CA SER A 246 -5.07 -9.64 17.47
C SER A 246 -6.14 -9.62 16.39
N VAL A 247 -5.74 -9.92 15.15
CA VAL A 247 -6.57 -9.82 13.95
C VAL A 247 -6.41 -11.08 13.12
N TRP A 248 -7.52 -11.68 12.69
CA TRP A 248 -7.48 -12.80 11.75
C TRP A 248 -7.21 -12.29 10.34
N VAL A 249 -6.22 -12.89 9.69
CA VAL A 249 -5.86 -12.61 8.30
C VAL A 249 -5.91 -13.90 7.51
N TYR A 250 -6.44 -13.81 6.30
CA TYR A 250 -6.53 -14.92 5.38
C TYR A 250 -5.53 -14.72 4.25
N GLY A 251 -4.86 -15.79 3.84
CA GLY A 251 -3.88 -15.80 2.77
C GLY A 251 -3.89 -17.13 2.05
N TYR A 252 -3.13 -17.22 0.96
CA TYR A 252 -2.98 -18.45 0.19
C TYR A 252 -1.52 -18.60 -0.19
N ARG A 253 -0.98 -19.82 -0.07
CA ARG A 253 0.20 -20.18 -0.85
C ARG A 253 -0.26 -20.49 -2.27
N HIS A 254 0.25 -19.71 -3.22
CA HIS A 254 0.00 -19.88 -4.63
C HIS A 254 1.32 -19.81 -5.38
N GLU A 255 1.38 -20.47 -6.54
CA GLU A 255 2.51 -20.48 -7.46
C GLU A 255 2.22 -19.60 -8.69
N LEU A 256 1.40 -18.55 -8.54
CA LEU A 256 1.19 -17.58 -9.63
C LEU A 256 2.53 -17.07 -10.15
N ALA A 257 2.76 -17.26 -11.45
CA ALA A 257 3.94 -16.73 -12.11
C ALA A 257 3.77 -15.21 -12.30
N PRO A 258 4.88 -14.45 -12.39
CA PRO A 258 4.81 -13.01 -12.70
C PRO A 258 4.06 -12.68 -14.01
N ALA A 259 4.00 -13.62 -14.96
CA ALA A 259 3.23 -13.48 -16.20
C ALA A 259 1.72 -13.43 -15.94
N ASP A 260 1.20 -14.31 -15.09
CA ASP A 260 -0.20 -14.37 -14.71
C ASP A 260 -0.67 -13.06 -14.07
N ILE A 261 0.19 -12.46 -13.24
CA ILE A 261 -0.09 -11.17 -12.58
C ILE A 261 -0.26 -10.04 -13.60
N LYS A 262 0.55 -10.02 -14.66
CA LYS A 262 0.43 -9.01 -15.73
C LYS A 262 -0.86 -9.17 -16.52
N ASP A 263 -1.27 -10.41 -16.79
CA ASP A 263 -2.53 -10.69 -17.49
C ASP A 263 -3.75 -10.33 -16.65
N VAL A 264 -3.71 -10.61 -15.34
CA VAL A 264 -4.74 -10.17 -14.39
C VAL A 264 -4.80 -8.63 -14.34
N LEU A 265 -3.64 -7.96 -14.29
CA LEU A 265 -3.58 -6.50 -14.31
C LEU A 265 -4.25 -5.94 -15.58
N ARG A 266 -3.91 -6.47 -16.75
CA ARG A 266 -4.50 -6.04 -18.02
C ARG A 266 -6.02 -6.21 -18.03
N GLN A 267 -6.52 -7.35 -17.57
CA GLN A 267 -7.97 -7.61 -17.48
C GLN A 267 -8.68 -6.67 -16.50
N ALA A 268 -8.02 -6.33 -15.39
CA ALA A 268 -8.53 -5.37 -14.42
C ALA A 268 -8.55 -3.94 -14.98
N GLU A 269 -7.53 -3.54 -15.73
CA GLU A 269 -7.48 -2.25 -16.41
C GLU A 269 -8.58 -2.11 -17.48
N GLU A 270 -8.93 -3.20 -18.17
CA GLU A 270 -10.06 -3.28 -19.12
C GLU A 270 -11.44 -3.26 -18.43
N GLY A 271 -11.50 -3.41 -17.10
CA GLY A 271 -12.75 -3.38 -16.34
C GLY A 271 -13.59 -4.65 -16.45
N LYS A 272 -12.97 -5.81 -16.72
CA LYS A 272 -13.71 -7.09 -16.75
C LYS A 272 -14.23 -7.48 -15.37
N GLU A 273 -15.49 -7.91 -15.29
CA GLU A 273 -16.11 -8.36 -14.04
C GLU A 273 -15.53 -9.70 -13.54
N THR A 274 -15.10 -10.57 -14.47
CA THR A 274 -14.47 -11.86 -14.19
C THR A 274 -13.03 -11.86 -14.67
N ILE A 275 -12.14 -12.40 -13.84
CA ILE A 275 -10.71 -12.49 -14.12
C ILE A 275 -10.39 -13.93 -14.47
N ASP A 276 -9.96 -14.15 -15.70
CA ASP A 276 -9.52 -15.45 -16.17
C ASP A 276 -8.02 -15.59 -15.95
N VAL A 277 -7.61 -16.52 -15.08
CA VAL A 277 -6.20 -16.87 -14.89
C VAL A 277 -5.91 -18.09 -15.75
N LYS A 278 -5.04 -17.93 -16.76
CA LYS A 278 -4.55 -19.07 -17.55
C LYS A 278 -3.55 -19.84 -16.72
N THR A 279 -3.95 -20.99 -16.19
CA THR A 279 -2.99 -21.95 -15.64
C THR A 279 -2.44 -22.80 -16.78
N GLU A 280 -1.21 -22.51 -17.21
CA GLU A 280 -0.48 -23.43 -18.07
C GLU A 280 -0.13 -24.68 -17.24
N LEU A 281 -0.56 -25.84 -17.74
CA LEU A 281 -0.11 -27.14 -17.24
C LEU A 281 1.37 -27.26 -17.59
N VAL A 282 2.24 -27.00 -16.63
CA VAL A 282 3.60 -27.54 -16.69
C VAL A 282 3.43 -29.05 -16.57
N GLU A 283 3.57 -29.76 -17.67
CA GLU A 283 3.69 -31.21 -17.63
C GLU A 283 4.96 -31.52 -16.83
N ASP A 284 4.82 -32.29 -15.74
CA ASP A 284 5.98 -32.81 -15.02
C ASP A 284 6.84 -33.56 -16.04
N VAL A 285 7.99 -32.99 -16.37
CA VAL A 285 8.99 -33.64 -17.22
C VAL A 285 9.46 -34.85 -16.42
N ASP A 286 9.23 -36.05 -16.96
CA ASP A 286 9.60 -37.29 -16.30
C ASP A 286 11.10 -37.25 -15.97
N LEU A 287 11.49 -37.63 -14.75
CA LEU A 287 12.89 -37.53 -14.28
C LEU A 287 13.86 -38.31 -15.19
N GLU A 288 13.36 -39.30 -15.94
CA GLU A 288 14.11 -40.02 -16.96
C GLU A 288 14.47 -39.12 -18.16
N SER A 289 13.59 -38.21 -18.56
CA SER A 289 13.83 -37.28 -19.68
C SER A 289 14.76 -36.11 -19.34
N GLU A 290 14.86 -35.70 -18.06
CA GLU A 290 15.93 -34.78 -17.61
C GLU A 290 17.30 -35.47 -17.59
N ALA A 291 17.37 -36.75 -17.19
CA ALA A 291 18.61 -37.50 -17.18
C ALA A 291 19.16 -37.79 -18.59
N ASP A 292 18.27 -37.99 -19.57
CA ASP A 292 18.66 -38.19 -20.96
C ASP A 292 19.11 -36.89 -21.64
N ALA A 293 18.46 -35.76 -21.34
CA ALA A 293 18.89 -34.44 -21.83
C ALA A 293 20.28 -34.03 -21.30
N ILE A 294 20.59 -34.32 -20.03
CA ILE A 294 21.92 -34.05 -19.46
C ILE A 294 22.98 -34.97 -20.10
N LYS A 295 22.67 -36.25 -20.35
CA LYS A 295 23.59 -37.18 -21.02
C LYS A 295 23.83 -36.86 -22.49
N GLU A 296 22.87 -36.27 -23.18
CA GLU A 296 23.03 -35.80 -24.56
C GLU A 296 23.92 -34.56 -24.64
N THR A 297 23.98 -33.74 -23.59
CA THR A 297 24.82 -32.54 -23.55
C THR A 297 26.26 -32.82 -23.11
N GLU A 298 26.50 -33.93 -22.40
CA GLU A 298 27.85 -34.39 -22.00
C GLU A 298 28.57 -35.22 -23.08
N LYS A 299 27.88 -35.58 -24.17
CA LYS A 299 28.49 -36.28 -25.31
C LYS A 299 28.75 -35.31 -26.48
N GLU A 300 29.99 -34.82 -26.48
CA GLU A 300 30.76 -34.20 -27.58
C GLU A 300 30.79 -32.66 -27.68
N PRO A 301 31.97 -32.06 -28.00
CA PRO A 301 33.21 -32.71 -28.47
C PRO A 301 34.43 -32.52 -27.55
N GLU A 302 34.99 -33.65 -27.08
CA GLU A 302 36.45 -33.86 -27.06
C GLU A 302 36.83 -34.07 -28.53
N ASP A 303 37.27 -33.02 -29.23
CA ASP A 303 38.16 -33.08 -30.39
C ASP A 303 38.45 -31.64 -30.86
N ALA A 304 39.42 -31.02 -30.21
CA ALA A 304 40.17 -29.89 -30.73
C ALA A 304 41.59 -29.99 -30.18
N GLU A 305 42.36 -30.90 -30.80
CA GLU A 305 43.81 -30.99 -30.63
C GLU A 305 44.50 -29.68 -31.02
N ALA A 306 45.60 -29.44 -30.32
CA ALA A 306 46.45 -28.27 -30.39
C ALA A 306 47.33 -28.26 -31.64
N GLU A 307 47.47 -27.09 -32.28
CA GLU A 307 48.65 -26.74 -33.06
C GLU A 307 49.31 -25.50 -32.41
N GLU A 308 50.48 -25.73 -31.82
CA GLU A 308 51.48 -24.70 -31.51
C GLU A 308 52.23 -24.33 -32.79
N GLU A 309 52.23 -23.06 -33.19
CA GLU A 309 53.35 -22.47 -33.93
C GLU A 309 53.74 -21.13 -33.28
N ASP A 310 54.95 -21.16 -32.75
CA ASP A 310 55.80 -20.05 -32.35
C ASP A 310 56.34 -19.38 -33.63
N ASP A 311 56.08 -18.09 -33.84
CA ASP A 311 57.17 -17.23 -34.33
C ASP A 311 57.00 -15.74 -34.03
N SER A 312 58.16 -15.20 -33.71
CA SER A 312 58.54 -13.84 -33.38
C SER A 312 58.12 -12.75 -34.38
N GLN A 313 57.77 -11.55 -33.87
CA GLN A 313 58.48 -10.29 -34.18
C GLN A 313 57.88 -9.04 -33.50
N SER A 314 58.76 -8.38 -32.74
CA SER A 314 58.98 -6.93 -32.62
C SER A 314 57.93 -5.92 -33.15
N ASN A 315 57.52 -5.00 -32.28
CA ASN A 315 57.73 -3.53 -32.37
C ASN A 315 56.64 -2.77 -31.57
N LEU A 316 57.01 -2.04 -30.51
CA LEU A 316 57.39 -0.62 -30.49
C LEU A 316 56.16 0.33 -30.42
N PHE A 317 56.28 1.31 -29.52
CA PHE A 317 55.37 2.43 -29.21
C PHE A 317 54.21 2.06 -28.25
N GLY A 318 54.03 2.69 -27.09
CA GLY A 318 54.54 3.97 -26.61
C GLY A 318 53.36 4.84 -26.14
N GLY A 319 53.44 5.34 -24.91
CA GLY A 319 52.80 6.60 -24.53
C GLY A 319 51.37 6.54 -23.96
N GLY A 320 51.29 6.60 -22.64
CA GLY A 320 50.94 7.86 -21.95
C GLY A 320 49.52 8.42 -22.10
N GLY A 321 48.79 8.38 -20.99
CA GLY A 321 48.11 9.55 -20.40
C GLY A 321 46.73 9.91 -20.95
N LYS A 322 45.69 9.68 -20.17
CA LYS A 322 45.18 10.56 -19.10
C LYS A 322 44.03 9.86 -18.38
#